data_AF-A0A482REW2-F1
#
_entry.id   AF-A0A482REW2-F1
#
_cell.length_a   1.000
_cell.length_b   1.000
_cell.length_c   1.000
_cell.angle_alpha   90.00
_cell.angle_beta   90.00
_cell.angle_gamma   90.00
#
_symmetry.space_group_name_H-M   'P 1'
#
loop_
_entity.id
_entity.type
_entity.pdbx_description
1 polymer ?
#
loop_
_entity_poly.entity_id
_entity_poly.type
_entity_poly.pdbx_seq_one_letter_code
_entity_poly.pdbx_strand_id
1 'polypeptide(L)'
;MGVKHAVCAFTCACACVRVCAAFLYYCILYSPALVVPMHLYGFLAYMALMGVTGILDHCGVKFSLPGVYTTRDHDRHHEKFNVNYGFPFPWLDLAHGTFDGRFWGKEFRVKSAPA
;
A
#
# COMPACT_ATOMS: atom_id res chain seq x y z
N MET A 1 -24.69 -9.55 6.17
CA MET A 1 -24.69 -8.10 5.86
C MET A 1 -23.38 -7.53 6.38
N GLY A 2 -22.40 -7.04 5.63
CA GLY A 2 -22.34 -6.64 4.23
C GLY A 2 -21.26 -5.56 4.10
N VAL A 3 -19.98 -5.91 4.33
CA VAL A 3 -18.83 -5.02 4.08
C VAL A 3 -17.65 -5.90 3.63
N LYS A 4 -17.66 -6.39 2.39
CA LYS A 4 -16.53 -7.19 1.85
C LYS A 4 -15.96 -6.66 0.53
N HIS A 5 -16.42 -5.52 0.01
CA HIS A 5 -16.08 -5.12 -1.37
C HIS A 5 -15.47 -3.71 -1.51
N ALA A 6 -15.13 -3.02 -0.41
CA ALA A 6 -14.68 -1.63 -0.49
C ALA A 6 -13.16 -1.42 -0.39
N VAL A 7 -12.36 -2.43 -0.02
CA VAL A 7 -10.93 -2.21 0.29
C VAL A 7 -9.99 -2.60 -0.86
N CYS A 8 -10.50 -3.24 -1.92
CA CYS A 8 -9.68 -3.74 -3.03
C CYS A 8 -9.29 -2.67 -4.07
N ALA A 9 -9.59 -1.38 -3.85
CA ALA A 9 -9.56 -0.37 -4.91
C ALA A 9 -8.33 0.56 -4.92
N PHE A 10 -7.37 0.44 -3.99
CA PHE A 10 -6.47 1.57 -3.73
C PHE A 10 -4.98 1.43 -4.08
N THR A 11 -4.45 0.25 -4.43
CA THR A 11 -2.98 0.07 -4.45
C THR A 11 -2.37 -0.62 -5.67
N CYS A 12 -3.12 -0.82 -6.77
CA CYS A 12 -2.52 -1.34 -8.00
C CYS A 12 -1.97 -0.20 -8.89
N ALA A 13 -0.83 0.37 -8.49
CA ALA A 13 -0.03 1.31 -9.29
C ALA A 13 0.98 0.58 -10.22
N CYS A 14 0.60 -0.57 -10.77
CA CYS A 14 1.49 -1.34 -11.66
C CYS A 14 1.31 -0.89 -13.12
N ALA A 15 2.28 -0.12 -13.62
CA ALA A 15 2.90 0.00 -14.96
C ALA A 15 2.15 -0.35 -16.29
N CYS A 16 0.90 -0.79 -16.28
CA CYS A 16 0.03 -0.95 -17.44
C CYS A 16 -1.36 -0.44 -17.07
N VAL A 17 -1.41 0.79 -16.56
CA VAL A 17 -2.63 1.36 -16.05
C VAL A 17 -3.45 1.88 -17.24
N ARG A 18 -4.53 1.17 -17.58
CA ARG A 18 -5.60 1.70 -18.46
C ARG A 18 -5.89 3.14 -18.04
N VAL A 19 -5.95 4.10 -18.98
CA VAL A 19 -6.02 5.56 -18.72
C VAL A 19 -6.96 5.92 -17.55
N CYS A 20 -8.11 5.27 -17.45
CA CYS A 20 -9.08 5.46 -16.36
C CYS A 20 -8.54 5.12 -14.96
N ALA A 21 -7.79 4.02 -14.81
CA ALA A 21 -7.21 3.64 -13.52
C ALA A 21 -6.05 4.57 -13.11
N ALA A 22 -5.35 5.17 -14.09
CA ALA A 22 -4.25 6.10 -13.81
C ALA A 22 -4.83 7.43 -13.35
N PHE A 23 -5.89 7.88 -14.03
CA PHE A 23 -6.66 9.04 -13.62
C PHE A 23 -7.19 8.91 -12.18
N LEU A 24 -7.84 7.78 -11.85
CA LEU A 24 -8.35 7.55 -10.50
C LEU A 24 -7.23 7.56 -9.45
N TYR A 25 -6.09 6.94 -9.75
CA TYR A 25 -4.92 6.96 -8.88
C TYR A 25 -4.42 8.39 -8.64
N TYR A 26 -4.33 9.23 -9.69
CA TYR A 26 -3.95 10.64 -9.53
C TYR A 26 -4.99 11.43 -8.73
N CYS A 27 -6.28 11.24 -8.98
CA CYS A 27 -7.33 11.89 -8.19
C CYS A 27 -7.15 11.56 -6.70
N ILE A 28 -6.94 10.29 -6.38
CA ILE A 28 -6.65 9.82 -5.03
C ILE A 28 -5.39 10.48 -4.46
N LEU A 29 -4.29 10.44 -5.19
CA LEU A 29 -2.98 10.91 -4.72
C LEU A 29 -2.98 12.41 -4.45
N TYR A 30 -3.63 13.20 -5.31
CA TYR A 30 -3.68 14.67 -5.19
C TYR A 30 -4.88 15.18 -4.38
N SER A 31 -5.92 14.37 -4.16
CA SER A 31 -7.12 14.77 -3.41
C SER A 31 -6.85 15.36 -2.02
N PRO A 32 -5.84 14.92 -1.23
CA PRO A 32 -5.58 15.51 0.08
C PRO A 32 -5.30 17.01 0.04
N ALA A 33 -4.65 17.51 -1.02
CA ALA A 33 -4.38 18.94 -1.21
C ALA A 33 -5.62 19.78 -1.49
N LEU A 34 -6.71 19.13 -1.94
CA LEU A 34 -7.96 19.80 -2.30
C LEU A 34 -8.99 19.74 -1.17
N VAL A 35 -8.97 18.66 -0.38
CA VAL A 35 -10.01 18.38 0.63
C VAL A 35 -9.62 18.78 2.05
N VAL A 36 -8.32 18.91 2.35
CA VAL A 36 -7.81 19.24 3.68
C VAL A 36 -6.90 20.47 3.59
N PRO A 37 -7.09 21.50 4.44
CA PRO A 37 -6.12 22.59 4.52
C PRO A 37 -4.79 22.04 5.02
N MET A 38 -3.78 22.00 4.15
CA MET A 38 -2.47 21.42 4.45
C MET A 38 -1.33 22.36 4.10
N HIS A 39 -0.27 22.28 4.90
CA HIS A 39 0.96 23.03 4.64
C HIS A 39 1.67 22.46 3.41
N LEU A 40 2.20 23.35 2.54
CA LEU A 40 2.89 22.95 1.30
C LEU A 40 3.97 21.90 1.55
N TYR A 41 4.85 22.12 2.53
CA TYR A 41 5.90 21.15 2.88
C TYR A 41 5.35 19.79 3.35
N GLY A 42 4.22 19.75 4.05
CA GLY A 42 3.59 18.49 4.44
C GLY A 42 3.08 17.73 3.23
N PHE A 43 2.49 18.44 2.27
CA PHE A 43 2.06 17.85 1.01
C PHE A 43 3.26 17.33 0.18
N LEU A 44 4.32 18.13 0.05
CA LEU A 44 5.52 17.72 -0.68
C LEU A 44 6.20 16.50 -0.03
N ALA A 45 6.25 16.44 1.30
CA ALA A 45 6.77 15.28 2.03
C ALA A 45 5.93 14.02 1.77
N TYR A 46 4.60 14.15 1.78
CA TYR A 46 3.68 13.07 1.41
C TYR A 46 3.91 12.58 -0.02
N MET A 47 4.00 13.50 -0.98
CA MET A 47 4.24 13.16 -2.40
C MET A 47 5.59 12.47 -2.58
N ALA A 48 6.64 12.97 -1.92
CA ALA A 48 7.97 12.38 -1.96
C ALA A 48 7.97 10.97 -1.34
N LEU A 49 7.30 10.78 -0.20
CA LEU A 49 7.18 9.48 0.45
C LEU A 49 6.51 8.46 -0.47
N MET A 50 5.31 8.78 -0.97
CA MET A 50 4.55 7.89 -1.87
C MET A 50 5.30 7.58 -3.16
N GLY A 51 5.98 8.58 -3.73
CA GLY A 51 6.79 8.41 -4.93
C GLY A 51 8.01 7.52 -4.71
N VAL A 52 8.77 7.74 -3.63
CA VAL A 52 9.97 6.96 -3.31
C VAL A 52 9.62 5.50 -3.00
N THR A 53 8.62 5.26 -2.15
CA THR A 53 8.23 3.88 -1.81
C THR A 53 7.62 3.16 -3.02
N GLY A 54 6.89 3.87 -3.88
CA GLY A 54 6.36 3.30 -5.12
C GLY A 54 7.47 2.90 -6.09
N ILE A 55 8.51 3.71 -6.22
CA ILE A 55 9.70 3.35 -7.01
C ILE A 55 10.40 2.14 -6.40
N LEU A 56 10.63 2.12 -5.09
CA LEU A 56 11.30 1.02 -4.39
C LEU A 56 10.57 -0.32 -4.55
N ASP A 57 9.24 -0.31 -4.53
CA ASP A 57 8.40 -1.49 -4.70
C ASP A 57 8.42 -2.07 -6.12
N HIS A 58 8.87 -1.29 -7.11
CA HIS A 58 8.84 -1.66 -8.52
C HIS A 58 10.19 -1.63 -9.23
N CYS A 59 11.26 -1.12 -8.60
CA CYS A 59 12.60 -1.07 -9.19
C CYS A 59 13.41 -2.36 -9.00
N GLY A 60 12.87 -3.35 -8.28
CA GLY A 60 13.50 -4.65 -8.03
C GLY A 60 14.50 -4.67 -6.88
N VAL A 61 14.77 -3.53 -6.22
CA VAL A 61 15.66 -3.45 -5.06
C VAL A 61 14.94 -3.95 -3.81
N LYS A 62 15.59 -4.85 -3.05
CA LYS A 62 15.08 -5.29 -1.74
C LYS A 62 15.52 -4.29 -0.68
N PHE A 63 14.59 -3.47 -0.21
CA PHE A 63 14.81 -2.50 0.86
C PHE A 63 13.93 -2.84 2.07
N SER A 64 14.49 -2.63 3.26
CA SER A 64 13.78 -2.88 4.52
C SER A 64 14.23 -1.88 5.58
N LEU A 65 13.27 -1.15 6.11
CA LEU A 65 13.38 -0.34 7.30
C LEU A 65 12.62 -1.05 8.43
N PRO A 66 13.31 -1.67 9.41
CA PRO A 66 12.68 -2.48 10.44
C PRO A 66 11.54 -1.74 11.16
N GLY A 67 10.35 -2.36 11.19
CA GLY A 67 9.18 -1.81 11.87
C GLY A 67 8.41 -0.71 11.11
N VAL A 68 8.86 -0.34 9.90
CA VAL A 68 8.27 0.75 9.13
C VAL A 68 7.87 0.29 7.72
N TYR A 69 8.81 -0.20 6.92
CA TYR A 69 8.58 -0.46 5.51
C TYR A 69 9.48 -1.58 4.99
N THR A 70 8.95 -2.43 4.12
CA THR A 70 9.79 -3.35 3.34
C THR A 70 9.16 -3.65 1.99
N THR A 71 9.99 -3.68 0.95
CA THR A 71 9.53 -3.97 -0.42
C THR A 71 8.98 -5.39 -0.57
N ARG A 72 9.32 -6.28 0.38
CA ARG A 72 8.80 -7.65 0.43
C ARG A 72 7.31 -7.73 0.72
N ASP A 73 6.74 -6.75 1.43
CA ASP A 73 5.32 -6.76 1.79
C ASP A 73 4.45 -6.55 0.54
N HIS A 74 4.90 -5.64 -0.34
CA HIS A 74 4.32 -5.42 -1.65
C HIS A 74 4.47 -6.63 -2.58
N ASP A 75 5.66 -7.25 -2.65
CA ASP A 75 5.83 -8.49 -3.43
C ASP A 75 4.85 -9.58 -2.98
N ARG A 76 4.63 -9.69 -1.66
CA ARG A 76 3.72 -10.66 -1.08
C ARG A 76 2.26 -10.39 -1.43
N HIS A 77 1.87 -9.12 -1.54
CA HIS A 77 0.56 -8.73 -2.06
C HIS A 77 0.37 -9.20 -3.52
N HIS A 78 1.41 -9.10 -4.36
CA HIS A 78 1.35 -9.62 -5.73
C HIS A 78 1.31 -11.15 -5.79
N GLU A 79 1.94 -11.83 -4.83
CA GLU A 79 1.87 -13.29 -4.70
C GLU A 79 0.48 -13.74 -4.19
N LYS A 80 -0.14 -12.96 -3.31
CA LYS A 80 -1.43 -13.25 -2.67
C LYS A 80 -2.34 -12.03 -2.68
N PHE A 81 -3.37 -12.07 -3.52
CA PHE A 81 -4.35 -10.99 -3.66
C PHE A 81 -5.17 -10.66 -2.39
N ASN A 82 -5.08 -11.48 -1.34
CA ASN A 82 -5.91 -11.38 -0.14
C ASN A 82 -5.16 -10.91 1.12
N VAL A 83 -3.94 -10.37 0.99
CA VAL A 83 -3.10 -9.90 2.09
C VAL A 83 -2.39 -8.60 1.73
N ASN A 84 -1.87 -7.89 2.73
CA ASN A 84 -1.00 -6.71 2.60
C ASN A 84 -1.56 -5.63 1.68
N TYR A 85 -2.74 -5.11 2.01
CA TYR A 85 -3.44 -4.10 1.19
C TYR A 85 -2.88 -2.69 1.38
N GLY A 86 -2.30 -2.42 2.55
CA GLY A 86 -1.78 -1.13 2.95
C GLY A 86 -0.50 -0.77 2.23
N PHE A 87 -0.42 0.50 1.84
CA PHE A 87 0.77 1.12 1.27
C PHE A 87 0.89 2.56 1.81
N PRO A 88 2.10 3.04 2.13
CA PRO A 88 3.37 2.31 2.11
C PRO A 88 3.63 1.50 3.40
N PHE A 89 2.83 1.68 4.45
CA PHE A 89 3.08 1.09 5.77
C PHE A 89 2.15 -0.09 6.08
N PRO A 90 2.63 -1.15 6.76
CA PRO A 90 1.83 -2.33 7.09
C PRO A 90 0.90 -2.14 8.29
N TRP A 91 0.90 -0.96 8.93
CA TRP A 91 0.18 -0.72 10.19
C TRP A 91 -1.32 -0.94 10.10
N LEU A 92 -1.93 -0.56 8.97
CA LEU A 92 -3.36 -0.80 8.76
C LEU A 92 -3.63 -2.28 8.55
N ASP A 93 -2.77 -3.01 7.84
CA ASP A 93 -2.93 -4.47 7.71
C ASP A 93 -2.75 -5.20 9.04
N LEU A 94 -1.84 -4.71 9.89
CA LEU A 94 -1.65 -5.23 11.25
C LEU A 94 -2.89 -5.01 12.10
N ALA A 95 -3.50 -3.82 12.02
CA ALA A 95 -4.72 -3.49 12.74
C ALA A 95 -5.94 -4.30 12.27
N HIS A 96 -6.03 -4.57 10.96
CA HIS A 96 -7.17 -5.28 10.36
C HIS A 96 -6.93 -6.79 10.19
N GLY A 97 -5.77 -7.29 10.59
CA GLY A 97 -5.44 -8.73 10.50
C GLY A 97 -5.22 -9.24 9.08
N THR A 98 -4.90 -8.36 8.14
CA THR A 98 -4.62 -8.69 6.72
C THR A 98 -3.12 -8.76 6.42
N PHE A 99 -2.26 -8.61 7.43
CA PHE A 99 -0.81 -8.65 7.28
C PHE A 99 -0.25 -10.09 7.25
N ASP A 100 0.51 -10.42 6.21
CA ASP A 100 1.25 -11.67 6.01
C ASP A 100 2.73 -11.34 5.75
N GLY A 101 3.61 -11.67 6.68
CA GLY A 101 5.01 -11.26 6.63
C GLY A 101 5.68 -11.22 7.99
N ARG A 102 6.83 -10.53 8.08
CA ARG A 102 7.59 -10.38 9.32
C ARG A 102 7.62 -8.91 9.76
N PHE A 103 7.14 -8.63 10.96
CA PHE A 103 7.12 -7.28 11.54
C PHE A 103 7.68 -7.31 12.96
N TRP A 104 8.67 -6.44 13.25
CA TRP A 104 9.43 -6.44 14.52
C TRP A 104 9.92 -7.83 14.98
N GLY A 105 10.40 -8.63 14.02
CA GLY A 105 10.91 -9.98 14.31
C GLY A 105 9.82 -11.05 14.48
N LYS A 106 8.54 -10.67 14.62
CA LYS A 106 7.39 -11.57 14.72
C LYS A 106 6.85 -11.91 13.33
N GLU A 107 6.59 -13.19 13.08
CA GLU A 107 5.94 -13.67 11.86
C GLU A 107 4.42 -13.61 12.03
N PHE A 108 3.74 -13.08 11.02
CA PHE A 108 2.29 -13.00 10.92
C PHE A 108 1.87 -13.79 9.68
N ARG A 109 0.86 -14.64 9.84
CA ARG A 109 0.25 -15.37 8.73
C ARG A 109 -1.25 -15.27 8.72
N VAL A 110 -1.79 -14.80 7.61
CA VAL A 110 -3.23 -14.84 7.35
C VAL A 110 -3.61 -16.26 6.93
N LYS A 111 -4.59 -16.85 7.61
CA LYS A 111 -5.14 -18.16 7.22
C LYS A 111 -5.83 -17.98 5.87
N SER A 112 -5.42 -18.74 4.86
CA SER A 112 -6.17 -18.86 3.61
C SER A 112 -7.57 -19.38 3.94
N ALA A 113 -8.60 -18.74 3.39
CA ALA A 113 -9.94 -19.30 3.43
C ALA A 113 -9.92 -20.68 2.73
N PRO A 114 -10.64 -21.69 3.25
CA PRO A 114 -10.78 -22.96 2.53
C PRO A 114 -11.41 -22.68 1.16
N ALA A 115 -10.85 -23.33 0.14
CA ALA A 115 -11.29 -23.26 -1.25
C ALA A 115 -12.72 -23.78 -1.43
#